data_AF-A0A7C7ZLV7-F1
#
_entry.id   AF-A0A7C7ZLV7-F1
#
_cell.length_a   1.000
_cell.length_b   1.000
_cell.length_c   1.000
_cell.angle_alpha   90.00
_cell.angle_beta   90.00
_cell.angle_gamma   90.00
#
_symmetry.space_group_name_H-M   'P 1'
#
loop_
_entity.id
_entity.type
_entity.pdbx_description
1 polymer ?
#
loop_
_entity_poly.entity_id
_entity_poly.type
_entity_poly.pdbx_seq_one_letter_code
_entity_poly.pdbx_strand_id
1 'polypeptide(L)' 'MADITVQHLAKVVGTTAEKLVLQLKDAGVKGKKTDSTLSEDDKLKLLAHLRESH' A
#
# COMPACT_ATOMS: atom_id res chain seq x y z
N MET A 1 -4.99 -0.22 -16.92
CA MET A 1 -4.11 0.45 -15.94
C MET A 1 -5.02 1.12 -14.93
N ALA A 2 -5.19 0.52 -13.76
CA ALA A 2 -5.99 1.08 -12.67
C ALA A 2 -5.01 1.51 -11.57
N ASP A 3 -4.55 2.75 -11.65
CA ASP A 3 -3.73 3.37 -10.60
C ASP A 3 -4.61 3.54 -9.35
N ILE A 4 -4.46 2.63 -8.38
CA ILE A 4 -5.24 2.64 -7.14
C ILE A 4 -4.40 3.39 -6.10
N THR A 5 -4.90 4.47 -5.51
CA THR A 5 -4.17 5.21 -4.46
C THR A 5 -4.07 4.43 -3.15
N VAL A 6 -3.08 4.74 -2.31
CA VAL A 6 -2.98 4.17 -0.96
C VAL A 6 -4.28 4.37 -0.19
N GLN A 7 -4.89 5.55 -0.29
CA GLN A 7 -6.19 5.84 0.31
C GLN A 7 -7.31 4.90 -0.14
N HIS A 8 -7.36 4.56 -1.42
CA HIS A 8 -8.39 3.66 -1.94
C HIS A 8 -8.15 2.23 -1.43
N LEU A 9 -6.89 1.78 -1.42
CA LEU A 9 -6.52 0.48 -0.85
C LEU A 9 -6.84 0.41 0.66
N ALA A 10 -6.59 1.49 1.39
CA ALA A 10 -6.89 1.62 2.82
C ALA A 10 -8.39 1.41 3.10
N LYS A 11 -9.25 2.01 2.28
CA LYS A 11 -10.71 1.82 2.37
C LYS A 11 -11.13 0.38 2.10
N VAL A 12 -10.51 -0.27 1.10
CA VAL A 12 -10.83 -1.66 0.74
C VAL A 12 -10.39 -2.65 1.81
N VAL A 13 -9.21 -2.45 2.39
CA VAL A 13 -8.64 -3.30 3.44
C VAL A 13 -9.20 -2.96 4.83
N GLY A 14 -9.93 -1.84 4.97
CA GLY A 14 -10.48 -1.38 6.25
C GLY A 14 -9.42 -0.88 7.23
N THR A 15 -8.30 -0.36 6.73
CA THR A 15 -7.19 0.17 7.53
C THR A 15 -6.94 1.64 7.20
N THR A 16 -6.04 2.30 7.93
CA THR A 16 -5.66 3.68 7.63
C THR A 16 -4.57 3.73 6.57
N ALA A 17 -4.65 4.74 5.69
CA ALA A 17 -3.67 4.94 4.62
C ALA A 17 -2.25 5.14 5.21
N GLU A 18 -2.13 5.75 6.39
CA GLU A 18 -0.86 5.94 7.09
C GLU A 18 -0.20 4.61 7.48
N LYS A 19 -0.98 3.63 7.96
CA LYS A 19 -0.46 2.29 8.26
C LYS A 19 0.05 1.59 7.01
N LEU A 20 -0.68 1.70 5.89
CA LEU A 20 -0.22 1.15 4.61
C LEU A 20 1.02 1.86 4.09
N VAL A 21 1.15 3.18 4.26
CA VAL A 21 2.37 3.93 3.90
C VAL A 21 3.57 3.43 4.70
N LEU A 22 3.41 3.19 6.00
CA LEU A 22 4.47 2.63 6.84
C LEU A 22 4.88 1.23 6.34
N GLN A 23 3.91 0.35 6.09
CA GLN A 23 4.19 -1.00 5.56
C GLN A 23 4.83 -0.97 4.17
N LEU A 24 4.43 -0.04 3.30
CA LEU A 24 5.09 0.17 2.00
C LEU A 24 6.55 0.61 2.18
N LYS A 25 6.80 1.49 3.14
CA LYS A 25 8.13 1.99 3.45
C LYS A 25 9.02 0.86 4.00
N ASP A 26 8.50 0.01 4.88
CA ASP A 26 9.17 -1.19 5.38
C ASP A 26 9.43 -2.23 4.27
N ALA A 27 8.49 -2.39 3.34
CA ALA A 27 8.66 -3.24 2.16
C ALA A 27 9.65 -2.68 1.10
N GLY A 28 10.30 -1.54 1.37
CA GLY A 28 11.27 -0.91 0.47
C GLY A 28 10.65 -0.11 -0.68
N VAL A 29 9.33 0.10 -0.67
CA VAL A 29 8.62 0.96 -1.62
C VAL A 29 8.75 2.43 -1.17
N LYS A 30 9.85 3.07 -1.57
CA LYS A 30 10.14 4.46 -1.20
C LYS A 30 9.26 5.45 -1.96
N GLY A 31 8.68 6.42 -1.23
CA GLY A 31 8.11 7.64 -1.81
C GLY A 31 6.59 7.70 -1.96
N LYS A 32 5.85 6.71 -1.45
CA LYS A 32 4.39 6.76 -1.50
C LYS A 32 3.81 7.41 -0.26
N LYS A 33 3.08 8.50 -0.47
CA LYS A 33 2.25 9.16 0.52
C LYS A 33 0.84 8.55 0.49
N THR A 34 0.00 8.91 1.45
CA THR A 34 -1.40 8.48 1.50
C THR A 34 -2.18 8.78 0.21
N ASP A 35 -1.79 9.85 -0.50
CA ASP A 35 -2.36 10.29 -1.77
C ASP A 35 -1.62 9.74 -3.00
N SER A 36 -0.50 9.04 -2.83
CA SER A 36 0.25 8.50 -3.95
C SER A 36 -0.48 7.33 -4.60
N THR A 37 -0.47 7.31 -5.93
CA THR A 37 -0.94 6.21 -6.75
C THR A 37 -0.05 4.98 -6.56
N LEU A 38 -0.66 3.83 -6.29
CA LEU A 38 -0.01 2.52 -6.35
C LEU A 38 -0.15 1.92 -7.74
N SER A 39 0.99 1.47 -8.28
CA SER A 39 0.98 0.54 -9.39
C SER A 39 0.71 -0.87 -8.87
N GLU A 40 0.36 -1.77 -9.78
CA GLU A 40 0.03 -3.16 -9.46
C GLU A 40 1.18 -3.88 -8.72
N ASP A 41 2.43 -3.64 -9.13
CA ASP A 41 3.63 -4.14 -8.45
C ASP A 41 3.75 -3.70 -6.99
N ASP A 42 3.46 -2.43 -6.70
CA ASP A 42 3.53 -1.90 -5.34
C ASP A 42 2.43 -2.50 -4.47
N LYS A 43 1.24 -2.69 -5.05
CA LYS A 43 0.11 -3.33 -4.38
C LYS A 43 0.42 -4.78 -4.06
N LEU A 44 1.07 -5.50 -4.97
CA LEU A 44 1.51 -6.88 -4.76
C LEU A 44 2.57 -6.98 -3.66
N LYS A 45 3.57 -6.09 -3.63
CA LYS A 45 4.56 -6.03 -2.56
C LYS A 45 3.92 -5.76 -1.19
N LEU A 46 2.99 -4.81 -1.14
CA LEU A 46 2.24 -4.49 0.06
C LEU A 46 1.38 -5.66 0.53
N LEU A 47 0.64 -6.31 -0.38
CA LEU A 47 -0.15 -7.49 -0.07
C LEU A 47 0.71 -8.67 0.39
N ALA A 48 1.86 -8.90 -0.23
CA ALA A 48 2.80 -9.93 0.18
C ALA A 48 3.30 -9.67 1.61
N HIS A 49 3.71 -8.42 1.91
CA HIS A 49 4.17 -8.03 3.24
C HIS A 49 3.05 -8.13 4.30
N LEU A 50 1.82 -7.74 3.96
CA LEU A 50 0.64 -7.92 4.82
C LEU A 50 0.31 -9.39 5.05
N ARG A 51 0.50 -10.24 4.03
CA ARG A 51 0.28 -11.69 4.14
C ARG A 51 1.35 -12.39 4.98
N GLU A 52 2.59 -11.91 4.92
CA GLU A 52 3.69 -12.41 5.77
C GLU A 52 3.62 -11.87 7.22
N SER A 53 3.00 -10.71 7.43
CA SER A 53 2.76 -10.14 8.77
C SER A 53 1.55 -10.77 9.50
N HIS A 54 1.02 -11.90 9.01
CA HIS A 54 -0.24 -12.50 9.48
C HIS A 54 -0.08 -13.95 9.94
#